data_AF-A0A2T2PTT4-F1
#
_entry.id   AF-A0A2T2PTT4-F1
#
_cell.length_a   1.000
_cell.length_b   1.000
_cell.length_c   1.000
_cell.angle_alpha   90.00
_cell.angle_beta   90.00
_cell.angle_gamma   90.00
#
_symmetry.space_group_name_H-M   'P 1'
#
loop_
_entity.id
_entity.type
_entity.pdbx_description
1 polymer ?
#
loop_
_entity_poly.entity_id
_entity_poly.type
_entity_poly.pdbx_seq_one_letter_code
_entity_poly.pdbx_strand_id
1 'polypeptide(L)'
;MRQLVFIQALLLFVLASPEPSGVVARAAESEQISRSEWPNETNTGVSPSAKLTPSGDLVADQAGMTISGLDIRGRVYIKAPNVTLTDSRVTSASFYIVRIEPGVTGTVIKNCEINGVGSGNDGSYGIVGQGTFVANNIYKVENGIGVSGSDTLIQDNYIHDLLASGSPHYDGISIDGGNSNIVIKHNTVINTHTQTSAVMIDNYFGPISNVEVDSNLLMGGGYTVYSSAQFNGGTVGGVSFTNNRMGKGKWGYSSIVKNVPVWRENVDHASGRLVGPR
;
A
#
# COMPACT_ATOMS: atom_id res chain seq x y z
N MET A 1 70.18 -66.39 -9.93
CA MET A 1 69.58 -65.22 -9.25
C MET A 1 69.48 -64.06 -10.22
N ARG A 2 68.30 -63.84 -10.80
CA ARG A 2 67.93 -62.63 -11.55
C ARG A 2 66.48 -62.36 -11.18
N GLN A 3 66.24 -61.32 -10.38
CA GLN A 3 64.90 -60.91 -9.95
C GLN A 3 64.25 -60.08 -11.05
N LEU A 4 63.02 -60.45 -11.40
CA LEU A 4 62.12 -59.72 -12.29
C LEU A 4 61.50 -58.54 -11.52
N VAL A 5 61.51 -57.36 -12.14
CA VAL A 5 60.86 -56.14 -11.66
C VAL A 5 59.37 -56.19 -12.02
N PHE A 6 58.49 -56.00 -11.03
CA PHE A 6 57.06 -55.77 -11.26
C PHE A 6 56.77 -54.25 -11.26
N ILE A 7 56.15 -53.77 -12.33
CA ILE A 7 55.65 -52.40 -12.49
C ILE A 7 54.20 -52.37 -11.95
N GLN A 8 53.93 -51.52 -10.95
CA GLN A 8 52.57 -51.14 -10.56
C GLN A 8 52.24 -49.76 -11.13
N ALA A 9 51.25 -49.69 -12.01
CA ALA A 9 50.67 -48.44 -12.50
C ALA A 9 49.49 -48.03 -11.60
N LEU A 10 49.56 -46.81 -11.05
CA LEU A 10 48.50 -46.20 -10.25
C LEU A 10 47.57 -45.40 -11.18
N LEU A 11 46.31 -45.81 -11.28
CA LEU A 11 45.28 -45.16 -12.09
C LEU A 11 44.54 -44.11 -11.23
N LEU A 12 44.70 -42.83 -11.55
CA LEU A 12 43.89 -41.74 -10.98
C LEU A 12 42.57 -41.61 -11.77
N PHE A 13 41.42 -41.75 -11.11
CA PHE A 13 40.12 -41.36 -11.66
C PHE A 13 39.83 -39.90 -11.29
N VAL A 14 39.69 -39.04 -12.31
CA VAL A 14 39.08 -37.71 -12.19
C VAL A 14 37.60 -37.85 -12.57
N LEU A 15 36.70 -37.55 -11.63
CA LEU A 15 35.26 -37.45 -11.91
C LEU A 15 34.94 -36.03 -12.39
N ALA A 16 34.39 -35.93 -13.61
CA ALA A 16 33.81 -34.70 -14.15
C ALA A 16 32.34 -34.60 -13.73
N SER A 17 31.94 -33.44 -13.20
CA SER A 17 30.55 -33.12 -12.83
C SER A 17 29.80 -32.51 -14.03
N PRO A 18 28.51 -32.79 -14.26
CA PRO A 18 27.73 -32.17 -15.33
C PRO A 18 27.13 -30.82 -14.88
N GLU A 19 27.19 -29.79 -15.74
CA GLU A 19 26.54 -28.49 -15.51
C GLU A 19 25.05 -28.48 -15.94
N PRO A 20 24.16 -27.72 -15.26
CA PRO A 20 22.74 -27.67 -15.58
C PRO A 20 22.40 -26.49 -16.53
N SER A 21 22.16 -26.78 -17.81
CA SER A 21 21.74 -25.79 -18.83
C SER A 21 20.26 -25.37 -18.76
N GLY A 22 19.54 -25.71 -17.68
CA GLY A 22 18.09 -25.49 -17.55
C GLY A 22 17.68 -24.22 -16.78
N VAL A 23 18.63 -23.56 -16.11
CA VAL A 23 18.31 -22.40 -15.24
C VAL A 23 18.20 -21.10 -16.04
N VAL A 24 18.98 -20.96 -17.13
CA VAL A 24 19.06 -19.71 -17.89
C VAL A 24 17.80 -19.46 -18.74
N ALA A 25 17.16 -20.51 -19.27
CA ALA A 25 15.95 -20.37 -20.07
C ALA A 25 14.71 -19.96 -19.23
N ARG A 26 14.65 -20.35 -17.95
CA ARG A 26 13.52 -20.02 -17.07
C ARG A 26 13.57 -18.59 -16.53
N ALA A 27 14.75 -17.98 -16.49
CA ALA A 27 14.92 -16.57 -16.15
C ALA A 27 14.47 -15.64 -17.29
N ALA A 28 14.71 -16.04 -18.55
CA ALA A 28 14.30 -15.28 -19.73
C ALA A 28 12.77 -15.30 -19.95
N GLU A 29 12.06 -16.35 -19.51
CA GLU A 29 10.59 -16.43 -19.57
C GLU A 29 9.90 -15.62 -18.46
N SER A 30 10.62 -15.29 -17.37
CA SER A 30 10.15 -14.36 -16.32
C SER A 30 10.40 -12.88 -16.62
N GLU A 31 11.17 -12.56 -17.67
CA GLU A 31 11.43 -11.19 -18.13
C GLU A 31 10.43 -10.68 -19.19
N GLN A 32 9.43 -11.49 -19.58
CA GLN A 32 8.48 -11.18 -20.66
C GLN A 32 7.02 -11.10 -20.19
N ILE A 33 6.78 -10.72 -18.93
CA ILE A 33 5.56 -10.02 -18.57
C ILE A 33 5.98 -8.68 -17.97
N SER A 34 6.12 -7.65 -18.81
CA SER A 34 6.26 -6.26 -18.37
C SER A 34 4.94 -5.76 -17.77
N ARG A 35 4.58 -6.31 -16.61
CA ARG A 35 3.70 -5.64 -15.64
C ARG A 35 4.53 -4.53 -15.03
N SER A 36 4.02 -3.31 -15.00
CA SER A 36 4.58 -2.21 -14.23
C SER A 36 5.11 -2.73 -12.87
N GLU A 37 6.35 -2.37 -12.51
CA GLU A 37 6.96 -2.73 -11.21
C GLU A 37 6.12 -2.21 -10.01
N TRP A 38 5.21 -1.28 -10.28
CA TRP A 38 4.38 -0.58 -9.30
C TRP A 38 2.90 -0.93 -9.46
N PRO A 39 2.11 -0.92 -8.36
CA PRO A 39 0.67 -0.99 -8.42
C PRO A 39 0.08 0.05 -9.38
N ASN A 40 -0.84 -0.40 -10.23
CA ASN A 40 -1.58 0.41 -11.19
C ASN A 40 -2.92 -0.26 -11.52
N GLU A 41 -3.68 0.31 -12.44
CA GLU A 41 -5.00 -0.18 -12.83
C GLU A 41 -5.03 -1.59 -13.45
N THR A 42 -3.88 -2.12 -13.89
CA THR A 42 -3.77 -3.44 -14.53
C THR A 42 -3.45 -4.58 -13.56
N ASN A 43 -2.94 -4.25 -12.36
CA ASN A 43 -2.51 -5.23 -11.36
C ASN A 43 -3.16 -5.00 -9.97
N THR A 44 -4.07 -4.03 -9.85
CA THR A 44 -4.88 -3.78 -8.66
C THR A 44 -6.37 -3.74 -8.99
N GLY A 45 -7.20 -3.74 -7.94
CA GLY A 45 -8.65 -3.69 -8.08
C GLY A 45 -9.24 -5.07 -8.33
N VAL A 46 -10.44 -5.08 -8.91
CA VAL A 46 -11.18 -6.32 -9.17
C VAL A 46 -10.40 -7.20 -10.13
N SER A 47 -10.17 -8.47 -9.75
CA SER A 47 -9.51 -9.43 -10.62
C SER A 47 -10.19 -9.50 -12.00
N PRO A 48 -9.45 -9.50 -13.13
CA PRO A 48 -10.04 -9.47 -14.47
C PRO A 48 -11.02 -10.62 -14.77
N SER A 49 -10.91 -11.75 -14.06
CA SER A 49 -11.79 -12.91 -14.19
C SER A 49 -13.05 -12.86 -13.31
N ALA A 50 -13.16 -11.87 -12.41
CA ALA A 50 -14.28 -11.76 -11.50
C ALA A 50 -15.57 -11.41 -12.25
N LYS A 51 -16.64 -12.14 -11.95
CA LYS A 51 -18.00 -11.82 -12.41
C LYS A 51 -18.71 -11.13 -11.25
N LEU A 52 -19.06 -9.86 -11.45
CA LEU A 52 -19.70 -9.06 -10.41
C LEU A 52 -21.21 -9.18 -10.46
N THR A 53 -21.83 -9.43 -9.30
CA THR A 53 -23.28 -9.41 -9.12
C THR A 53 -23.70 -8.06 -8.54
N PRO A 54 -24.73 -7.38 -9.10
CA PRO A 54 -25.21 -6.11 -8.54
C PRO A 54 -25.66 -6.23 -7.08
N SER A 55 -25.33 -5.23 -6.27
CA SER A 55 -25.78 -5.08 -4.88
C SER A 55 -26.00 -3.59 -4.54
N GLY A 56 -26.77 -3.33 -3.49
CA GLY A 56 -26.85 -2.02 -2.83
C GLY A 56 -25.93 -1.94 -1.61
N ASP A 57 -26.23 -1.02 -0.70
CA ASP A 57 -25.60 -0.89 0.62
C ASP A 57 -25.44 -2.24 1.34
N LEU A 58 -24.30 -2.44 2.00
CA LEU A 58 -24.00 -3.63 2.78
C LEU A 58 -23.59 -3.28 4.21
N VAL A 59 -24.07 -4.10 5.14
CA VAL A 59 -23.60 -4.14 6.52
C VAL A 59 -23.09 -5.56 6.79
N ALA A 60 -21.82 -5.68 7.15
CA ALA A 60 -21.19 -6.92 7.56
C ALA A 60 -21.13 -6.97 9.09
N ASP A 61 -22.15 -7.57 9.70
CA ASP A 61 -22.34 -7.67 11.16
C ASP A 61 -22.13 -9.10 11.70
N GLN A 62 -21.72 -10.03 10.84
CA GLN A 62 -21.35 -11.39 11.23
C GLN A 62 -19.83 -11.59 11.17
N ALA A 63 -19.26 -12.14 12.24
CA ALA A 63 -17.84 -12.45 12.31
C ALA A 63 -17.44 -13.48 11.24
N GLY A 64 -16.30 -13.28 10.58
CA GLY A 64 -15.83 -14.19 9.53
C GLY A 64 -16.57 -14.08 8.19
N MET A 65 -17.50 -13.13 8.04
CA MET A 65 -18.25 -12.94 6.80
C MET A 65 -17.29 -12.64 5.63
N THR A 66 -17.52 -13.30 4.50
CA THR A 66 -16.82 -13.00 3.24
C THR A 66 -17.80 -12.37 2.26
N ILE A 67 -17.48 -11.16 1.80
CA ILE A 67 -18.18 -10.43 0.73
C ILE A 67 -17.29 -10.50 -0.50
N SER A 68 -17.78 -11.13 -1.57
CA SER A 68 -16.98 -11.37 -2.77
C SER A 68 -17.81 -11.26 -4.05
N GLY A 69 -17.20 -10.73 -5.13
CA GLY A 69 -17.81 -10.75 -6.45
C GLY A 69 -19.03 -9.85 -6.60
N LEU A 70 -19.07 -8.70 -5.94
CA LEU A 70 -20.20 -7.76 -6.01
C LEU A 70 -19.85 -6.45 -6.73
N ASP A 71 -20.80 -5.90 -7.50
CA ASP A 71 -20.84 -4.49 -7.93
C ASP A 71 -21.80 -3.75 -7.00
N ILE A 72 -21.25 -3.17 -5.94
CA ILE A 72 -21.95 -2.53 -4.85
C ILE A 72 -22.17 -1.06 -5.21
N ARG A 73 -23.44 -0.68 -5.40
CA ARG A 73 -23.88 0.71 -5.54
C ARG A 73 -24.41 1.20 -4.21
N GLY A 74 -23.49 1.66 -3.37
CA GLY A 74 -23.74 1.92 -1.97
C GLY A 74 -22.47 1.84 -1.13
N ARG A 75 -22.62 2.02 0.17
CA ARG A 75 -21.53 1.90 1.16
C ARG A 75 -21.41 0.49 1.69
N VAL A 76 -20.23 0.15 2.20
CA VAL A 76 -19.96 -1.08 2.96
C VAL A 76 -19.59 -0.70 4.39
N TYR A 77 -20.38 -1.16 5.36
CA TYR A 77 -20.11 -0.98 6.79
C TYR A 77 -19.74 -2.32 7.43
N ILE A 78 -18.52 -2.44 7.92
CA ILE A 78 -17.99 -3.64 8.56
C ILE A 78 -18.02 -3.44 10.07
N LYS A 79 -18.89 -4.20 10.74
CA LYS A 79 -19.17 -4.08 12.18
C LYS A 79 -18.71 -5.30 12.98
N ALA A 80 -18.34 -6.38 12.30
CA ALA A 80 -17.91 -7.62 12.93
C ALA A 80 -16.45 -7.95 12.59
N PRO A 81 -15.73 -8.67 13.47
CA PRO A 81 -14.33 -9.01 13.26
C PRO A 81 -14.15 -10.07 12.15
N ASN A 82 -12.93 -10.14 11.62
CA ASN A 82 -12.51 -11.15 10.64
C ASN A 82 -13.33 -11.13 9.33
N VAL A 83 -13.90 -9.99 8.96
CA VAL A 83 -14.63 -9.85 7.71
C VAL A 83 -13.65 -9.70 6.55
N THR A 84 -13.92 -10.39 5.44
CA THR A 84 -13.17 -10.24 4.19
C THR A 84 -14.06 -9.60 3.13
N LEU A 85 -13.64 -8.47 2.58
CA LEU A 85 -14.18 -7.90 1.33
C LEU A 85 -13.15 -8.15 0.23
N THR A 86 -13.52 -8.90 -0.81
CA THR A 86 -12.59 -9.29 -1.88
C THR A 86 -13.22 -9.22 -3.26
N ASP A 87 -12.44 -8.94 -4.30
CA ASP A 87 -12.85 -9.03 -5.71
C ASP A 87 -14.22 -8.38 -5.98
N SER A 88 -14.41 -7.19 -5.42
CA SER A 88 -15.68 -6.45 -5.46
C SER A 88 -15.44 -5.00 -5.85
N ARG A 89 -16.41 -4.39 -6.53
CA ARG A 89 -16.45 -2.97 -6.84
C ARG A 89 -17.39 -2.27 -5.88
N VAL A 90 -16.97 -1.15 -5.29
CA VAL A 90 -17.78 -0.30 -4.43
C VAL A 90 -17.81 1.10 -5.03
N THR A 91 -19.00 1.56 -5.41
CA THR A 91 -19.21 2.92 -5.95
C THR A 91 -20.19 3.68 -5.07
N SER A 92 -19.75 4.79 -4.47
CA SER A 92 -20.56 5.58 -3.54
C SER A 92 -20.08 7.03 -3.45
N ALA A 93 -21.00 7.97 -3.25
CA ALA A 93 -20.70 9.36 -2.90
C ALA A 93 -20.67 9.60 -1.38
N SER A 94 -20.77 8.53 -0.57
CA SER A 94 -20.83 8.64 0.89
C SER A 94 -19.53 9.19 1.47
N PHE A 95 -19.64 9.84 2.64
CA PHE A 95 -18.48 10.28 3.42
C PHE A 95 -17.53 9.11 3.73
N TYR A 96 -18.06 7.92 4.03
CA TYR A 96 -17.28 6.69 4.12
C TYR A 96 -17.81 5.68 3.11
N ILE A 97 -16.97 5.29 2.15
CA ILE A 97 -17.35 4.31 1.12
C ILE A 97 -17.23 2.90 1.69
N VAL A 98 -16.08 2.57 2.29
CA VAL A 98 -15.89 1.36 3.09
C VAL A 98 -15.45 1.75 4.50
N ARG A 99 -16.31 1.50 5.49
CA ARG A 99 -16.05 1.80 6.91
C ARG A 99 -15.89 0.51 7.71
N ILE A 100 -14.75 0.34 8.36
CA ILE A 100 -14.57 -0.62 9.44
C ILE A 100 -14.87 0.09 10.75
N GLU A 101 -15.81 -0.37 11.58
CA GLU A 101 -16.13 0.31 12.85
C GLU A 101 -14.95 0.30 13.84
N PRO A 102 -14.83 1.33 14.72
CA PRO A 102 -13.79 1.36 15.74
C PRO A 102 -13.78 0.09 16.59
N GLY A 103 -12.60 -0.48 16.81
CA GLY A 103 -12.42 -1.70 17.60
C GLY A 103 -12.67 -3.02 16.84
N VAL A 104 -13.15 -2.97 15.60
CA VAL A 104 -13.25 -4.17 14.75
C VAL A 104 -11.85 -4.53 14.22
N THR A 105 -11.45 -5.80 14.43
CA THR A 105 -10.12 -6.33 14.08
C THR A 105 -10.22 -7.46 13.06
N GLY A 106 -9.10 -7.77 12.39
CA GLY A 106 -9.01 -8.90 11.46
C GLY A 106 -9.67 -8.67 10.10
N THR A 107 -10.13 -7.45 9.81
CA THR A 107 -10.71 -7.13 8.50
C THR A 107 -9.66 -7.23 7.39
N VAL A 108 -10.03 -7.86 6.28
CA VAL A 108 -9.25 -7.91 5.05
C VAL A 108 -10.04 -7.26 3.92
N ILE A 109 -9.45 -6.29 3.23
CA ILE A 109 -10.01 -5.70 2.01
C ILE A 109 -8.97 -5.88 0.92
N LYS A 110 -9.28 -6.71 -0.09
CA LYS A 110 -8.30 -7.03 -1.13
C LYS A 110 -8.87 -7.12 -2.53
N ASN A 111 -8.08 -6.76 -3.53
CA ASN A 111 -8.50 -6.81 -4.93
C ASN A 111 -9.85 -6.10 -5.16
N CYS A 112 -10.07 -4.96 -4.51
CA CYS A 112 -11.30 -4.20 -4.63
C CYS A 112 -11.11 -2.92 -5.43
N GLU A 113 -12.11 -2.58 -6.24
CA GLU A 113 -12.20 -1.28 -6.89
C GLU A 113 -13.10 -0.37 -6.05
N ILE A 114 -12.59 0.78 -5.60
CA ILE A 114 -13.29 1.72 -4.73
C ILE A 114 -13.35 3.08 -5.42
N ASN A 115 -14.57 3.50 -5.76
CA ASN A 115 -14.83 4.69 -6.57
C ASN A 115 -15.74 5.66 -5.82
N GLY A 116 -15.20 6.83 -5.47
CA GLY A 116 -15.93 7.89 -4.76
C GLY A 116 -16.79 8.80 -5.62
N VAL A 117 -16.98 8.45 -6.90
CA VAL A 117 -17.71 9.18 -7.95
C VAL A 117 -17.18 10.56 -8.34
N GLY A 118 -16.46 11.25 -7.46
CA GLY A 118 -15.79 12.54 -7.73
C GLY A 118 -16.72 13.76 -7.69
N SER A 119 -17.98 13.57 -7.28
CA SER A 119 -18.95 14.65 -7.13
C SER A 119 -19.96 14.34 -6.04
N GLY A 120 -20.30 15.32 -5.20
CA GLY A 120 -21.25 15.13 -4.09
C GLY A 120 -20.68 14.29 -2.93
N ASN A 121 -19.36 14.18 -2.86
CA ASN A 121 -18.57 13.31 -1.98
C ASN A 121 -17.58 14.12 -1.13
N ASP A 122 -17.98 15.31 -0.66
CA ASP A 122 -17.18 16.20 0.20
C ASP A 122 -16.70 15.44 1.46
N GLY A 123 -15.39 15.50 1.73
CA GLY A 123 -14.73 14.81 2.85
C GLY A 123 -14.63 13.29 2.72
N SER A 124 -14.90 12.71 1.54
CA SER A 124 -15.00 11.26 1.39
C SER A 124 -13.71 10.49 1.66
N TYR A 125 -13.84 9.31 2.27
CA TYR A 125 -12.79 8.30 2.40
C TYR A 125 -13.14 7.05 1.60
N GLY A 126 -12.17 6.53 0.83
CA GLY A 126 -12.26 5.22 0.17
C GLY A 126 -12.39 4.09 1.19
N ILE A 127 -11.40 3.94 2.05
CA ILE A 127 -11.39 3.00 3.18
C ILE A 127 -11.11 3.78 4.46
N VAL A 128 -11.83 3.49 5.55
CA VAL A 128 -11.48 4.02 6.87
C VAL A 128 -11.60 2.99 7.99
N GLY A 129 -10.56 2.85 8.80
CA GLY A 129 -10.47 1.90 9.91
C GLY A 129 -9.12 1.20 10.02
N GLN A 130 -9.10 0.03 10.67
CA GLN A 130 -7.93 -0.85 10.78
C GLN A 130 -8.13 -2.18 10.07
N GLY A 131 -7.06 -2.79 9.60
CA GLY A 131 -7.10 -4.09 8.92
C GLY A 131 -5.93 -4.34 7.97
N THR A 132 -6.13 -5.28 7.05
CA THR A 132 -5.19 -5.59 5.95
C THR A 132 -5.81 -5.17 4.62
N PHE A 133 -5.23 -4.17 3.97
CA PHE A 133 -5.71 -3.59 2.72
C PHE A 133 -4.70 -3.87 1.60
N VAL A 134 -5.03 -4.76 0.67
CA VAL A 134 -4.08 -5.30 -0.32
C VAL A 134 -4.57 -5.20 -1.76
N ALA A 135 -3.75 -4.67 -2.66
CA ALA A 135 -4.05 -4.66 -4.10
C ALA A 135 -5.40 -4.01 -4.48
N ASN A 136 -5.84 -3.01 -3.71
CA ASN A 136 -7.05 -2.25 -4.02
C ASN A 136 -6.74 -1.12 -5.01
N ASN A 137 -7.69 -0.82 -5.89
CA ASN A 137 -7.68 0.33 -6.77
C ASN A 137 -8.68 1.38 -6.24
N ILE A 138 -8.18 2.54 -5.79
CA ILE A 138 -8.97 3.56 -5.09
C ILE A 138 -8.83 4.89 -5.81
N TYR A 139 -9.97 5.46 -6.24
CA TYR A 139 -9.97 6.70 -7.01
C TYR A 139 -11.25 7.51 -6.86
N LYS A 140 -11.20 8.78 -7.29
CA LYS A 140 -12.32 9.73 -7.19
C LYS A 140 -12.87 9.90 -5.78
N VAL A 141 -11.99 9.80 -4.80
CA VAL A 141 -12.24 10.09 -3.38
C VAL A 141 -11.48 11.35 -2.98
N GLU A 142 -11.86 11.97 -1.88
CA GLU A 142 -11.02 12.99 -1.25
C GLU A 142 -9.79 12.35 -0.60
N ASN A 143 -10.04 11.33 0.23
CA ASN A 143 -9.02 10.61 0.97
C ASN A 143 -9.01 9.14 0.57
N GLY A 144 -7.85 8.59 0.24
CA GLY A 144 -7.72 7.19 -0.17
C GLY A 144 -8.02 6.23 0.98
N ILE A 145 -7.12 6.20 1.97
CA ILE A 145 -7.22 5.34 3.16
C ILE A 145 -6.98 6.16 4.42
N GLY A 146 -7.97 6.23 5.31
CA GLY A 146 -7.83 6.81 6.65
C GLY A 146 -7.66 5.73 7.72
N VAL A 147 -6.51 5.71 8.40
CA VAL A 147 -6.24 4.72 9.45
C VAL A 147 -6.91 5.13 10.76
N SER A 148 -7.76 4.24 11.28
CA SER A 148 -8.43 4.40 12.57
C SER A 148 -8.37 3.08 13.32
N GLY A 149 -7.30 2.91 14.07
CA GLY A 149 -6.90 1.70 14.78
C GLY A 149 -5.44 1.31 14.51
N SER A 150 -4.94 0.32 15.26
CA SER A 150 -3.56 -0.17 15.19
C SER A 150 -3.44 -1.45 14.35
N ASP A 151 -2.21 -1.97 14.20
CA ASP A 151 -1.91 -3.25 13.56
C ASP A 151 -2.48 -3.34 12.13
N THR A 152 -2.15 -2.32 11.33
CA THR A 152 -2.71 -2.13 9.99
C THR A 152 -1.67 -2.31 8.91
N LEU A 153 -2.00 -3.09 7.89
CA LEU A 153 -1.17 -3.31 6.70
C LEU A 153 -1.85 -2.69 5.48
N ILE A 154 -1.14 -1.83 4.78
CA ILE A 154 -1.53 -1.19 3.53
C ILE A 154 -0.48 -1.57 2.49
N GLN A 155 -0.81 -2.52 1.61
CA GLN A 155 0.16 -3.10 0.68
C GLN A 155 -0.34 -3.18 -0.77
N ASP A 156 0.52 -2.92 -1.74
CA ASP A 156 0.24 -3.14 -3.17
C ASP A 156 -0.98 -2.36 -3.70
N ASN A 157 -1.48 -1.33 -2.99
CA ASN A 157 -2.64 -0.57 -3.41
C ASN A 157 -2.26 0.50 -4.44
N TYR A 158 -3.21 0.84 -5.30
CA TYR A 158 -3.14 1.97 -6.22
C TYR A 158 -4.16 3.03 -5.80
N ILE A 159 -3.69 4.19 -5.37
CA ILE A 159 -4.51 5.33 -4.97
C ILE A 159 -4.20 6.48 -5.92
N HIS A 160 -5.19 6.88 -6.73
CA HIS A 160 -4.98 7.82 -7.82
C HIS A 160 -6.24 8.62 -8.14
N ASP A 161 -6.11 9.63 -9.03
CA ASP A 161 -7.22 10.47 -9.50
C ASP A 161 -8.13 10.94 -8.35
N LEU A 162 -7.51 11.41 -7.26
CA LEU A 162 -8.21 11.97 -6.12
C LEU A 162 -9.07 13.14 -6.59
N LEU A 163 -10.36 13.08 -6.30
CA LEU A 163 -11.34 14.04 -6.78
C LEU A 163 -12.56 14.03 -5.86
N ALA A 164 -12.94 15.20 -5.36
CA ALA A 164 -14.13 15.39 -4.56
C ALA A 164 -14.71 16.79 -4.76
N SER A 165 -15.99 16.94 -4.43
CA SER A 165 -16.64 18.25 -4.31
C SER A 165 -16.21 18.98 -3.03
N GLY A 166 -16.55 20.27 -2.90
CA GLY A 166 -16.32 21.04 -1.68
C GLY A 166 -15.00 21.80 -1.68
N SER A 167 -14.33 21.85 -0.52
CA SER A 167 -12.98 22.42 -0.36
C SER A 167 -12.01 21.34 0.15
N PRO A 168 -11.75 20.32 -0.69
CA PRO A 168 -11.11 19.08 -0.25
C PRO A 168 -9.68 19.28 0.23
N HIS A 169 -9.29 18.47 1.20
CA HIS A 169 -7.92 18.27 1.62
C HIS A 169 -7.49 16.86 1.21
N TYR A 170 -6.98 16.73 -0.01
CA TYR A 170 -6.67 15.42 -0.57
C TYR A 170 -5.48 14.75 0.14
N ASP A 171 -5.72 13.59 0.76
CA ASP A 171 -4.66 12.72 1.27
C ASP A 171 -4.78 11.32 0.68
N GLY A 172 -3.67 10.78 0.19
CA GLY A 172 -3.64 9.40 -0.29
C GLY A 172 -3.87 8.41 0.86
N ILE A 173 -3.03 8.50 1.89
CA ILE A 173 -3.14 7.74 3.14
C ILE A 173 -3.00 8.72 4.31
N SER A 174 -3.94 8.72 5.26
CA SER A 174 -3.89 9.55 6.46
C SER A 174 -3.85 8.74 7.75
N ILE A 175 -3.02 9.19 8.70
CA ILE A 175 -2.87 8.65 10.05
C ILE A 175 -2.83 9.83 11.03
N ASP A 176 -4.00 10.17 11.57
CA ASP A 176 -4.18 11.46 12.29
C ASP A 176 -4.15 11.31 13.82
N GLY A 177 -3.60 10.20 14.34
CA GLY A 177 -3.34 10.01 15.76
C GLY A 177 -4.04 8.82 16.41
N GLY A 178 -3.49 8.37 17.54
CA GLY A 178 -4.08 7.30 18.36
C GLY A 178 -3.83 5.88 17.83
N ASN A 179 -2.84 5.72 16.94
CA ASN A 179 -2.60 4.47 16.21
C ASN A 179 -1.15 4.00 16.38
N SER A 180 -0.92 2.69 16.23
CA SER A 180 0.41 2.10 16.25
C SER A 180 0.55 0.89 15.33
N ASN A 181 1.78 0.49 15.03
CA ASN A 181 2.09 -0.69 14.22
C ASN A 181 1.42 -0.65 12.84
N ILE A 182 1.82 0.32 12.03
CA ILE A 182 1.26 0.52 10.69
C ILE A 182 2.36 0.26 9.65
N VAL A 183 2.05 -0.52 8.64
CA VAL A 183 2.95 -0.81 7.52
C VAL A 183 2.30 -0.32 6.23
N ILE A 184 2.95 0.61 5.54
CA ILE A 184 2.60 1.14 4.22
C ILE A 184 3.69 0.68 3.26
N LYS A 185 3.42 -0.35 2.47
CA LYS A 185 4.44 -1.04 1.67
C LYS A 185 4.06 -1.24 0.22
N HIS A 186 4.97 -0.92 -0.71
CA HIS A 186 4.77 -1.19 -2.14
C HIS A 186 3.45 -0.68 -2.71
N ASN A 187 2.98 0.48 -2.25
CA ASN A 187 1.80 1.14 -2.83
C ASN A 187 2.23 2.13 -3.91
N THR A 188 1.32 2.43 -4.83
CA THR A 188 1.39 3.62 -5.68
C THR A 188 0.34 4.61 -5.19
N VAL A 189 0.79 5.79 -4.77
CA VAL A 189 -0.08 6.85 -4.24
C VAL A 189 0.21 8.16 -4.96
N ILE A 190 -0.78 8.64 -5.71
CA ILE A 190 -0.64 9.81 -6.58
C ILE A 190 -1.65 10.87 -6.15
N ASN A 191 -1.16 11.95 -5.57
CA ASN A 191 -1.93 13.16 -5.32
C ASN A 191 -1.49 14.26 -6.30
N THR A 192 -2.21 14.42 -7.40
CA THR A 192 -1.90 15.45 -8.41
C THR A 192 -2.23 16.88 -7.97
N HIS A 193 -2.85 17.06 -6.82
CA HIS A 193 -3.19 18.37 -6.28
C HIS A 193 -2.02 18.99 -5.53
N THR A 194 -2.10 20.29 -5.27
CA THR A 194 -1.06 21.02 -4.53
C THR A 194 -1.27 21.01 -3.01
N GLN A 195 -2.19 20.17 -2.56
CA GLN A 195 -2.59 19.87 -1.18
C GLN A 195 -3.12 18.43 -1.16
N THR A 196 -3.07 17.69 -0.05
CA THR A 196 -2.19 17.86 1.09
C THR A 196 -1.00 16.91 0.92
N SER A 197 -1.21 15.60 0.83
CA SER A 197 -0.09 14.64 0.76
C SER A 197 -0.40 13.36 -0.01
N ALA A 198 0.65 12.57 -0.28
CA ALA A 198 0.50 11.14 -0.57
C ALA A 198 0.37 10.33 0.73
N VAL A 199 1.19 10.64 1.75
CA VAL A 199 1.09 10.04 3.09
C VAL A 199 1.18 11.12 4.16
N MET A 200 0.15 11.20 5.02
CA MET A 200 0.09 12.07 6.18
C MET A 200 0.21 11.24 7.47
N ILE A 201 1.10 11.68 8.37
CA ILE A 201 1.25 11.11 9.71
C ILE A 201 1.28 12.27 10.71
N ASP A 202 0.28 12.40 11.56
CA ASP A 202 0.27 13.39 12.62
C ASP A 202 -0.45 12.96 13.90
N ASN A 203 -0.19 13.66 15.00
CA ASN A 203 -0.70 13.34 16.31
C ASN A 203 -1.96 14.11 16.71
N TYR A 204 -2.84 14.48 15.78
CA TYR A 204 -4.01 15.31 16.11
C TYR A 204 -4.93 14.65 17.14
N PHE A 205 -5.28 13.38 16.94
CA PHE A 205 -6.21 12.59 17.76
C PHE A 205 -5.54 11.67 18.80
N GLY A 206 -4.21 11.74 18.96
CA GLY A 206 -3.49 10.91 19.93
C GLY A 206 -2.05 10.61 19.52
N PRO A 207 -1.29 9.90 20.36
CA PRO A 207 0.08 9.53 20.04
C PRO A 207 0.12 8.54 18.87
N ILE A 208 1.21 8.56 18.11
CA ILE A 208 1.52 7.59 17.04
C ILE A 208 2.85 6.91 17.34
N SER A 209 2.90 5.60 17.11
CA SER A 209 4.17 4.88 17.17
C SER A 209 4.30 3.79 16.11
N ASN A 210 5.53 3.51 15.67
CA ASN A 210 5.87 2.35 14.84
C ASN A 210 5.12 2.35 13.49
N VAL A 211 5.49 3.29 12.62
CA VAL A 211 4.94 3.42 11.26
C VAL A 211 6.05 3.23 10.23
N GLU A 212 5.91 2.21 9.40
CA GLU A 212 6.83 1.89 8.31
C GLU A 212 6.23 2.34 6.97
N VAL A 213 6.93 3.21 6.25
CA VAL A 213 6.61 3.63 4.89
C VAL A 213 7.76 3.17 3.98
N ASP A 214 7.61 1.97 3.42
CA ASP A 214 8.69 1.27 2.72
C ASP A 214 8.35 0.93 1.27
N SER A 215 9.32 1.16 0.38
CA SER A 215 9.27 0.69 -1.00
C SER A 215 8.01 1.14 -1.76
N ASN A 216 7.51 2.36 -1.54
CA ASN A 216 6.32 2.89 -2.23
C ASN A 216 6.71 3.83 -3.40
N LEU A 217 5.79 4.00 -4.35
CA LEU A 217 5.79 5.09 -5.32
C LEU A 217 4.84 6.19 -4.84
N LEU A 218 5.39 7.30 -4.34
CA LEU A 218 4.63 8.39 -3.72
C LEU A 218 4.80 9.68 -4.52
N MET A 219 3.71 10.26 -5.00
CA MET A 219 3.77 11.38 -5.95
C MET A 219 2.87 12.55 -5.52
N GLY A 220 3.43 13.76 -5.58
CA GLY A 220 2.68 15.02 -5.55
C GLY A 220 2.26 15.49 -4.16
N GLY A 221 1.11 16.16 -4.05
CA GLY A 221 0.66 16.85 -2.83
C GLY A 221 1.30 18.23 -2.61
N GLY A 222 1.03 18.81 -1.45
CA GLY A 222 1.74 19.99 -0.95
C GLY A 222 3.19 19.62 -0.60
N TYR A 223 3.35 18.71 0.34
CA TYR A 223 4.55 17.87 0.46
C TYR A 223 4.15 16.42 0.18
N THR A 224 5.05 15.63 -0.41
CA THR A 224 4.75 14.23 -0.73
C THR A 224 4.42 13.42 0.52
N VAL A 225 5.20 13.60 1.59
CA VAL A 225 4.95 12.97 2.89
C VAL A 225 5.02 13.97 4.04
N TYR A 226 4.28 13.68 5.10
CA TYR A 226 4.35 14.42 6.36
C TYR A 226 4.64 13.47 7.51
N SER A 227 5.34 13.99 8.52
CA SER A 227 5.46 13.34 9.83
C SER A 227 5.52 14.42 10.90
N SER A 228 4.44 14.60 11.64
CA SER A 228 4.23 15.80 12.45
C SER A 228 3.76 15.48 13.87
N ALA A 229 4.60 15.78 14.86
CA ALA A 229 4.22 15.80 16.28
C ALA A 229 3.85 17.22 16.74
N GLN A 230 3.27 18.04 15.86
CA GLN A 230 3.02 19.45 16.18
C GLN A 230 1.81 19.69 17.07
N PHE A 231 0.84 18.77 17.08
CA PHE A 231 -0.41 18.90 17.81
C PHE A 231 -0.29 18.41 19.25
N ASN A 232 -1.35 18.61 20.04
CA ASN A 232 -1.36 18.31 21.47
C ASN A 232 -1.71 16.84 21.78
N GLY A 233 -1.85 15.96 20.78
CA GLY A 233 -2.28 14.58 21.00
C GLY A 233 -1.18 13.63 21.49
N GLY A 234 0.08 14.06 21.62
CA GLY A 234 1.15 13.26 22.21
C GLY A 234 2.39 13.16 21.33
N THR A 235 3.10 12.05 21.35
CA THR A 235 4.33 11.86 20.57
C THR A 235 4.05 11.24 19.20
N VAL A 236 4.94 11.47 18.24
CA VAL A 236 5.05 10.67 17.01
C VAL A 236 6.44 10.03 17.01
N GLY A 237 6.51 8.73 17.24
CA GLY A 237 7.76 7.98 17.40
C GLY A 237 7.86 6.78 16.48
N GLY A 238 9.09 6.30 16.22
CA GLY A 238 9.32 5.08 15.46
C GLY A 238 8.75 5.12 14.03
N VAL A 239 8.83 6.28 13.37
CA VAL A 239 8.45 6.41 11.95
C VAL A 239 9.67 6.14 11.07
N SER A 240 9.50 5.38 9.98
CA SER A 240 10.53 5.19 8.96
C SER A 240 10.00 5.42 7.56
N PHE A 241 10.76 6.14 6.76
CA PHE A 241 10.59 6.28 5.31
C PHE A 241 11.80 5.65 4.63
N THR A 242 11.62 4.51 3.98
CA THR A 242 12.71 3.74 3.37
C THR A 242 12.40 3.29 1.96
N ASN A 243 13.41 3.29 1.09
CA ASN A 243 13.34 2.70 -0.26
C ASN A 243 12.23 3.27 -1.17
N ASN A 244 11.68 4.46 -0.87
CA ASN A 244 10.57 5.00 -1.65
C ASN A 244 11.04 5.69 -2.94
N ARG A 245 10.28 5.54 -4.02
CA ARG A 245 10.33 6.38 -5.21
C ARG A 245 9.42 7.57 -5.00
N MET A 246 9.97 8.78 -5.04
CA MET A 246 9.23 9.98 -4.66
C MET A 246 9.15 11.00 -5.79
N GLY A 247 7.96 11.51 -6.07
CA GLY A 247 7.71 12.69 -6.88
C GLY A 247 7.44 13.88 -5.98
N LYS A 248 8.17 14.97 -6.22
CA LYS A 248 8.11 16.18 -5.39
C LYS A 248 6.71 16.81 -5.40
N GLY A 249 6.17 17.10 -4.22
CA GLY A 249 5.00 17.98 -4.06
C GLY A 249 5.32 19.45 -4.36
N LYS A 250 4.32 20.32 -4.26
CA LYS A 250 4.45 21.77 -4.50
C LYS A 250 5.59 22.41 -3.69
N TRP A 251 5.73 22.02 -2.43
CA TRP A 251 6.68 22.60 -1.49
C TRP A 251 7.91 21.72 -1.25
N GLY A 252 7.83 20.41 -1.50
CA GLY A 252 8.94 19.48 -1.30
C GLY A 252 8.53 18.02 -1.23
N TYR A 253 9.48 17.16 -0.89
CA TYR A 253 9.23 15.73 -0.68
C TYR A 253 8.67 15.45 0.72
N SER A 254 9.12 16.18 1.73
CA SER A 254 8.71 15.95 3.12
C SER A 254 8.44 17.25 3.87
N SER A 255 7.56 17.17 4.86
CA SER A 255 7.48 18.11 5.97
C SER A 255 7.55 17.34 7.28
N ILE A 256 8.69 17.43 7.97
CA ILE A 256 8.94 16.75 9.24
C ILE A 256 8.92 17.75 10.39
N VAL A 257 8.07 17.53 11.40
CA VAL A 257 7.86 18.50 12.49
C VAL A 257 7.88 17.80 13.85
N LYS A 258 8.77 18.25 14.74
CA LYS A 258 8.88 17.81 16.14
C LYS A 258 9.04 16.29 16.34
N ASN A 259 9.55 15.57 15.34
CA ASN A 259 9.99 14.19 15.44
C ASN A 259 11.21 13.95 14.53
N VAL A 260 11.78 12.74 14.56
CA VAL A 260 12.96 12.37 13.77
C VAL A 260 12.73 10.98 13.19
N PRO A 261 12.13 10.86 11.99
CA PRO A 261 11.94 9.57 11.35
C PRO A 261 13.28 9.00 10.85
N VAL A 262 13.36 7.69 10.74
CA VAL A 262 14.41 7.03 9.97
C VAL A 262 14.17 7.36 8.49
N TRP A 263 15.19 7.85 7.79
CA TRP A 263 15.10 8.21 6.38
C TRP A 263 16.28 7.64 5.60
N ARG A 264 16.05 6.64 4.73
CA ARG A 264 17.13 5.96 3.99
C ARG A 264 16.67 5.53 2.60
N GLU A 265 17.58 5.55 1.64
CA GLU A 265 17.35 5.00 0.29
C GLU A 265 16.09 5.52 -0.44
N ASN A 266 15.55 6.67 -0.03
CA ASN A 266 14.48 7.32 -0.78
C ASN A 266 15.11 8.06 -1.96
N VAL A 267 14.54 7.89 -3.14
CA VAL A 267 15.06 8.49 -4.37
C VAL A 267 13.96 9.19 -5.14
N ASP A 268 14.34 10.25 -5.84
CA ASP A 268 13.47 10.97 -6.74
C ASP A 268 13.09 10.07 -7.92
N HIS A 269 11.80 10.00 -8.23
CA HIS A 269 11.27 9.08 -9.25
C HIS A 269 11.85 9.36 -10.64
N ALA A 270 11.99 10.64 -11.01
CA ALA A 270 12.44 11.01 -12.36
C ALA A 270 13.96 10.91 -12.53
N SER A 271 14.73 11.33 -11.52
CA SER A 271 16.19 11.45 -11.61
C SER A 271 16.96 10.30 -10.97
N GLY A 272 16.30 9.48 -10.13
CA GLY A 272 16.94 8.42 -9.36
C GLY A 272 17.89 8.91 -8.26
N ARG A 273 17.97 10.22 -8.02
CA ARG A 273 18.86 10.81 -7.00
C ARG A 273 18.28 10.60 -5.60
N LEU A 274 19.16 10.40 -4.63
CA LEU A 274 18.77 10.36 -3.22
C LEU A 274 18.04 11.64 -2.82
N VAL A 275 16.91 11.46 -2.14
CA VAL A 275 16.12 12.50 -1.50
C VAL A 275 16.45 12.47 -0.02
N GLY A 276 16.81 13.63 0.55
CA GLY A 276 16.99 13.79 1.99
C GLY A 276 15.71 14.29 2.67
N PRO A 277 15.56 14.08 3.99
CA PRO A 277 14.46 14.68 4.73
C PRO A 277 14.65 16.20 4.80
N ARG A 278 13.56 16.94 4.66
CA ARG A 278 13.44 18.37 4.97
C ARG A 278 12.32 18.59 5.98
#